data_AF-A0A9N9CYD8-F1
#
_entry.id   AF-A0A9N9CYD8-F1
#
_cell.length_a   1.000
_cell.length_b   1.000
_cell.length_c   1.000
_cell.angle_alpha   90.00
_cell.angle_beta   90.00
_cell.angle_gamma   90.00
#
_symmetry.space_group_name_H-M   'P 1'
#
loop_
_entity.id
_entity.type
_entity.pdbx_description
1 polymer ?
#
loop_
_entity_poly.entity_id
_entity_poly.type
_entity_poly.pdbx_seq_one_letter_code
_entity_poly.pdbx_strand_id
1 'polypeptide(L)' 'YDKHLEGLWIEFNAFCNTHNLVAHSAHPNTVVIFLTWANMTSCSANLYVYVAAISRYHRSNRLEDPTTDYNVQRL' A
#
# COMPACT_ATOMS: atom_id res chain seq x y z
N TYR A 1 -9.36 -14.36 -9.31
CA TYR A 1 -8.20 -13.96 -8.50
C TYR A 1 -7.37 -13.03 -9.35
N ASP A 2 -7.21 -11.77 -8.95
CA ASP A 2 -6.56 -10.75 -9.78
C ASP A 2 -5.05 -10.74 -9.49
N LYS A 3 -4.27 -11.39 -10.37
CA LYS A 3 -2.81 -11.52 -10.21
C LYS A 3 -2.08 -10.17 -10.22
N HIS A 4 -2.70 -9.14 -10.78
CA HIS A 4 -2.11 -7.80 -10.83
C HIS A 4 -2.05 -7.15 -9.45
N LEU A 5 -3.12 -7.27 -8.65
CA LEU A 5 -3.17 -6.72 -7.29
C LEU A 5 -2.25 -7.44 -6.31
N GLU A 6 -2.01 -8.74 -6.52
CA GLU A 6 -1.08 -9.53 -5.71
C GLU A 6 0.37 -9.05 -5.89
N GLY A 7 0.78 -8.72 -7.12
CA GLY A 7 2.11 -8.17 -7.40
C GLY A 7 2.36 -6.85 -6.68
N LEU A 8 1.36 -5.95 -6.67
CA LEU A 8 1.47 -4.65 -6.00
C LEU A 8 1.53 -4.77 -4.47
N TRP A 9 0.83 -5.77 -3.90
CA TRP A 9 0.97 -6.09 -2.48
C TRP A 9 2.38 -6.61 -2.14
N ILE A 10 2.94 -7.49 -2.97
CA ILE A 10 4.30 -8.01 -2.79
C ILE A 10 5.31 -6.86 -2.79
N GLU A 11 5.14 -5.89 -3.70
CA GLU A 11 5.99 -4.71 -3.76
C GLU A 11 5.90 -3.85 -2.49
N PHE A 12 4.68 -3.57 -2.01
CA PHE A 12 4.47 -2.87 -0.74
C PHE A 12 5.12 -3.58 0.45
N ASN A 13 4.98 -4.91 0.53
CA ASN A 13 5.56 -5.71 1.60
C ASN A 13 7.10 -5.72 1.53
N ALA A 14 7.66 -5.81 0.32
CA ALA A 14 9.10 -5.71 0.10
C ALA A 14 9.63 -4.35 0.55
N PHE A 15 8.96 -3.26 0.17
CA PHE A 15 9.28 -1.91 0.65
C PHE A 15 9.27 -1.83 2.18
N CYS A 16 8.21 -2.33 2.82
CA CYS A 16 8.13 -2.31 4.28
C CYS A 16 9.29 -3.06 4.94
N ASN A 17 9.63 -4.25 4.44
CA ASN A 17 10.76 -5.04 4.97
C ASN A 17 12.10 -4.33 4.79
N THR A 18 12.34 -3.71 3.63
CA THR A 18 13.58 -2.95 3.37
C THR A 18 13.73 -1.74 4.28
N HIS A 19 12.63 -1.11 4.67
CA HIS A 19 12.62 0.12 5.47
C HIS A 19 12.28 -0.09 6.95
N ASN A 20 12.24 -1.34 7.44
CA ASN A 20 11.83 -1.69 8.81
C ASN A 20 10.44 -1.13 9.20
N LEU A 21 9.51 -1.12 8.26
CA LEU A 21 8.11 -0.73 8.46
C LEU A 21 7.21 -1.96 8.60
N VAL A 22 6.03 -1.78 9.19
CA VAL A 22 5.05 -2.85 9.38
C VAL A 22 4.05 -2.86 8.22
N ALA A 23 4.02 -3.95 7.45
CA ALA A 23 3.05 -4.16 6.38
C ALA A 23 1.70 -4.73 6.87
N HIS A 24 1.68 -5.41 8.02
CA HIS A 24 0.49 -6.09 8.54
C HIS A 24 0.46 -6.07 10.08
N SER A 25 -0.49 -5.43 10.76
CA SER A 25 -1.48 -4.45 10.30
C SER A 25 -0.80 -3.11 10.01
N ALA A 26 -0.76 -2.68 8.74
CA ALA A 26 -0.06 -1.44 8.40
C ALA A 26 -0.74 -0.23 9.05
N HIS A 27 0.07 0.73 9.48
CA HIS A 27 -0.43 2.05 9.90
C HIS A 27 -0.65 2.94 8.67
N PRO A 28 -1.63 3.86 8.64
CA PRO A 28 -1.84 4.79 7.53
C PRO A 28 -0.58 5.54 7.08
N ASN A 29 0.24 6.01 8.02
CA ASN A 29 1.53 6.65 7.72
C ASN A 29 2.49 5.75 6.91
N THR A 30 2.49 4.43 7.15
CA THR A 30 3.30 3.48 6.34
C THR A 30 2.86 3.50 4.89
N VAL A 31 1.54 3.58 4.64
CA VAL A 31 0.98 3.67 3.29
C VAL A 31 1.36 5.00 2.63
N VAL A 32 1.24 6.12 3.35
CA VAL A 32 1.65 7.45 2.85
C VAL A 32 3.13 7.46 2.45
N ILE A 33 4.01 6.91 3.29
CA ILE A 33 5.45 6.84 3.01
C ILE A 33 5.70 6.02 1.73
N PHE A 34 5.05 4.87 1.60
CA PHE A 34 5.17 4.03 0.42
C PHE A 34 4.66 4.72 -0.85
N LEU A 35 3.47 5.31 -0.83
CA LEU A 35 2.91 6.00 -2.00
C LEU A 35 3.78 7.19 -2.43
N THR A 36 4.33 7.93 -1.45
CA THR A 36 5.28 9.02 -1.72
C THR A 36 6.52 8.49 -2.42
N TRP A 37 7.11 7.40 -1.90
CA TRP A 37 8.25 6.74 -2.53
C TRP A 37 7.92 6.25 -3.95
N ALA A 38 6.80 5.55 -4.14
CA ALA A 38 6.39 5.00 -5.43
C ALA A 38 6.18 6.12 -6.48
N ASN A 39 5.61 7.25 -6.06
CA ASN A 39 5.45 8.42 -6.92
C ASN A 39 6.80 9.04 -7.33
N MET A 40 7.79 9.00 -6.43
CA MET A 40 9.13 9.52 -6.71
C MET A 40 9.98 8.58 -7.58
N THR A 41 9.83 7.27 -7.42
CA THR A 41 10.67 6.26 -8.10
C THR A 41 10.09 5.79 -9.43
N SER A 42 8.77 5.86 -9.60
CA SER A 42 8.09 5.47 -10.83
C SER A 42 7.22 6.61 -11.32
N CYS A 43 7.73 7.34 -12.31
CA CYS A 43 6.99 8.43 -12.98
C CYS A 43 5.66 7.99 -13.64
N SER A 44 5.32 6.70 -13.61
CA SER A 44 4.09 6.12 -14.15
C SER A 44 3.28 5.30 -13.13
N ALA A 45 3.68 5.31 -11.85
CA ALA A 45 2.95 4.58 -10.83
C ALA A 45 1.53 5.13 -10.67
N ASN A 46 0.53 4.28 -10.90
CA ASN A 46 -0.85 4.62 -10.59
C ASN A 46 -1.13 4.32 -9.10
N LEU A 47 -0.98 5.35 -8.27
CA LEU A 47 -1.12 5.26 -6.80
C LEU A 47 -2.47 4.67 -6.36
N TYR A 48 -3.54 4.93 -7.12
CA TYR A 48 -4.86 4.36 -6.84
C TYR A 48 -4.86 2.83 -6.88
N VAL A 49 -4.06 2.21 -7.74
CA VAL A 49 -4.00 0.75 -7.84
C VAL A 49 -3.25 0.15 -6.65
N TYR A 50 -2.22 0.83 -6.15
CA TYR A 50 -1.55 0.45 -4.91
C TYR A 50 -2.49 0.56 -3.70
N VAL A 51 -3.23 1.67 -3.59
CA VAL A 51 -4.25 1.85 -2.54
C VAL A 51 -5.29 0.72 -2.60
N ALA A 52 -5.80 0.41 -3.78
CA ALA A 52 -6.76 -0.68 -3.96
C ALA A 52 -6.17 -2.05 -3.58
N ALA A 53 -4.92 -2.33 -3.93
CA ALA A 53 -4.23 -3.57 -3.58
C ALA A 53 -4.04 -3.72 -2.06
N ILE A 54 -3.55 -2.68 -1.39
CA ILE A 54 -3.33 -2.66 0.06
C ILE A 54 -4.66 -2.83 0.81
N SER A 55 -5.68 -2.06 0.42
CA SER A 55 -7.04 -2.15 0.98
C SER A 55 -7.62 -3.55 0.84
N ARG A 56 -7.55 -4.12 -0.37
CA ARG A 56 -8.07 -5.46 -0.65
C ARG A 56 -7.39 -6.53 0.19
N TYR A 57 -6.07 -6.46 0.35
CA TYR A 57 -5.33 -7.41 1.17
C TYR A 57 -5.70 -7.31 2.66
N HIS A 58 -5.82 -6.10 3.21
CA HIS A 58 -6.23 -5.92 4.61
C HIS A 58 -7.64 -6.46 4.84
N ARG A 59 -8.58 -6.12 3.98
CA ARG A 59 -9.97 -6.60 4.06
C ARG A 59 -10.07 -8.12 3.92
N SER A 60 -9.31 -8.76 3.02
CA SER A 60 -9.32 -10.22 2.86
C SER A 60 -8.78 -10.95 4.09
N ASN A 61 -7.89 -10.29 4.85
CA ASN A 61 -7.33 -10.83 6.10
C ASN A 61 -8.08 -10.35 7.35
N ARG A 62 -9.24 -9.71 7.22
CA ARG A 62 -10.04 -9.15 8.33
C ARG A 62 -9.26 -8.15 9.20
N LEU A 63 -8.33 -7.43 8.59
CA LEU A 63 -7.65 -6.30 9.21
C LEU A 63 -8.39 -4.99 8.96
N GLU A 64 -8.10 -4.01 9.81
CA GLU A 64 -8.43 -2.61 9.55
C GLU A 64 -7.77 -2.15 8.24
N ASP A 65 -8.52 -1.39 7.44
CA ASP A 65 -8.08 -0.89 6.15
C ASP A 65 -7.33 0.45 6.33
N PRO A 66 -5.99 0.47 6.25
CA PRO A 66 -5.19 1.66 6.53
C PRO A 66 -5.39 2.75 5.47
N THR A 67 -6.02 2.42 4.34
CA THR A 67 -6.24 3.36 3.24
C THR A 67 -7.45 4.24 3.44
N THR A 68 -8.31 3.93 4.41
CA THR A 68 -9.49 4.75 4.74
C THR A 68 -9.14 6.07 5.44
N ASP A 69 -7.89 6.22 5.91
CA ASP A 69 -7.40 7.46 6.49
C ASP A 69 -7.38 8.60 5.47
N TYR A 70 -7.76 9.79 5.94
CA TYR A 70 -7.87 10.99 5.12
C TYR A 70 -6.56 11.40 4.45
N ASN A 71 -5.41 11.19 5.10
CA ASN A 71 -4.12 11.55 4.54
C ASN A 71 -3.72 10.60 3.39
N VAL A 72 -4.15 9.34 3.45
CA VAL A 72 -3.93 8.38 2.36
C VAL A 72 -4.83 8.73 1.15
N GLN A 73 -6.06 9.15 1.39
CA GLN A 73 -7.03 9.51 0.34
C GLN A 73 -6.70 10.81 -0.42
N ARG A 74 -5.80 11.65 0.10
CA ARG A 74 -5.46 12.97 -0.47
C ARG A 74 -4.20 12.99 -1.35
N LEU A 75 -3.46 11.90 -1.42
CA LEU A 75 -2.27 11.72 -2.29
C LEU A 75 -2.69 11.37 -3.71
#